data_AF-A0A660U495-F1
#
_entry.id   AF-A0A660U495-F1
#
_cell.length_a   1.000
_cell.length_b   1.000
_cell.length_c   1.000
_cell.angle_alpha   90.00
_cell.angle_beta   90.00
_cell.angle_gamma   90.00
#
_symmetry.space_group_name_H-M   'P 1'
#
loop_
_entity.id
_entity.type
_entity.pdbx_description
1 polymer ?
#
loop_
_entity_poly.entity_id
_entity_poly.type
_entity_poly.pdbx_seq_one_letter_code
_entity_poly.pdbx_strand_id
1 'polypeptide(L)' 'IKRLEEIVEKLEKGDLLLEDSLKLFEEGIKLTRLLNQKLNETEKKVEMLIKDENGNIKTVPFDDKKE' A
#
# COMPACT_ATOMS: atom_id res chain seq x y z
N ILE A 1 -8.61 -1.93 -1.73
CA ILE A 1 -8.63 -3.23 -1.04
C ILE A 1 -9.66 -4.15 -1.69
N LYS A 2 -10.95 -3.78 -1.76
CA LYS A 2 -12.03 -4.55 -2.43
C LYS A 2 -11.65 -5.30 -3.72
N ARG A 3 -10.98 -4.64 -4.67
CA ARG A 3 -10.57 -5.29 -5.93
C ARG A 3 -9.54 -6.41 -5.74
N LEU A 4 -8.61 -6.26 -4.80
CA LEU A 4 -7.61 -7.28 -4.49
C LEU A 4 -8.29 -8.51 -3.86
N GLU A 5 -9.28 -8.30 -2.99
CA GLU A 5 -10.08 -9.38 -2.40
C GLU A 5 -10.86 -10.15 -3.47
N GLU A 6 -11.50 -9.44 -4.41
CA GLU A 6 -12.17 -10.07 -5.56
C GLU A 6 -11.21 -10.88 -6.45
N ILE A 7 -9.97 -10.42 -6.62
CA ILE A 7 -8.94 -11.14 -7.37
C ILE A 7 -8.55 -12.43 -6.64
N VAL A 8 -8.30 -12.35 -5.32
CA VAL A 8 -7.96 -13.52 -4.50
C VAL A 8 -9.08 -14.55 -4.53
N GLU A 9 -10.33 -14.12 -4.31
CA GLU A 9 -11.48 -15.03 -4.35
C GLU A 9 -11.62 -15.73 -5.71
N LYS A 10 -11.35 -15.03 -6.82
CA LYS A 10 -11.39 -15.61 -8.16
C LYS A 10 -10.25 -16.59 -8.42
N LEU A 11 -9.04 -16.30 -7.93
CA LEU A 11 -7.89 -17.19 -8.06
C LEU A 11 -8.07 -18.46 -7.20
N GLU A 12 -8.64 -18.34 -6.01
CA GLU A 12 -8.90 -19.46 -5.09
C GLU A 12 -9.98 -20.41 -5.61
N LYS A 13 -10.96 -19.91 -6.38
CA LYS A 13 -11.99 -20.75 -7.01
C LYS A 13 -11.42 -21.72 -8.04
N GLY A 14 -10.29 -21.39 -8.69
CA GLY A 14 -9.59 -22.30 -9.59
C GLY A 14 -10.28 -22.59 -10.94
N ASP A 15 -11.46 -22.00 -11.21
CA ASP A 15 -12.25 -22.22 -12.44
C ASP A 15 -11.79 -21.36 -13.63
N LEU A 16 -10.59 -20.77 -13.56
CA LEU A 16 -10.09 -19.82 -14.54
C LEU A 16 -9.11 -20.50 -15.51
N LEU A 17 -9.14 -20.06 -16.76
CA LEU A 17 -8.08 -20.38 -17.71
C LEU A 17 -6.74 -19.83 -17.20
N LEU A 18 -5.65 -20.50 -17.56
CA LEU A 18 -4.30 -20.11 -17.15
C LEU A 18 -3.98 -18.65 -17.53
N GLU A 19 -4.34 -18.23 -18.74
CA GLU A 19 -4.12 -16.86 -19.21
C GLU A 19 -4.86 -15.83 -18.37
N ASP A 20 -6.09 -16.12 -17.96
CA ASP A 20 -6.89 -15.21 -17.14
C ASP A 20 -6.40 -15.18 -15.70
N SER A 21 -5.92 -16.33 -15.19
CA SER A 21 -5.26 -16.43 -13.89
C SER A 21 -3.98 -15.60 -13.85
N LEU A 22 -3.19 -15.62 -14.92
CA LEU A 22 -1.97 -14.81 -15.05
C LEU A 22 -2.27 -13.31 -15.10
N LYS A 23 -3.31 -12.89 -15.83
CA LYS A 23 -3.75 -11.48 -15.87
C LYS A 23 -4.21 -10.99 -14.49
N LEU A 24 -5.02 -11.78 -13.79
CA LEU A 24 -5.49 -11.45 -12.45
C LEU A 24 -4.35 -11.40 -11.43
N PHE A 25 -3.38 -12.32 -11.54
CA PHE A 25 -2.18 -12.29 -10.72
C PHE A 25 -1.35 -11.02 -10.95
N GLU A 26 -1.12 -10.64 -12.21
CA GLU A 26 -0.40 -9.40 -12.55
C GLU A 26 -1.13 -8.15 -12.01
N GLU A 27 -2.46 -8.12 -12.12
CA GLU A 27 -3.29 -7.06 -11.55
C GLU A 27 -3.16 -7.01 -10.02
N GLY A 28 -3.20 -8.17 -9.34
CA GLY A 28 -3.03 -8.28 -7.90
C GLY A 28 -1.68 -7.77 -7.40
N ILE A 29 -0.59 -8.06 -8.13
CA ILE A 29 0.76 -7.56 -7.83
C ILE A 29 0.81 -6.02 -7.96
N LYS A 30 0.23 -5.46 -9.03
CA LYS A 30 0.18 -4.00 -9.21
C LYS A 30 -0.59 -3.31 -8.09
N LEU A 31 -1.75 -3.85 -7.72
CA LEU A 31 -2.58 -3.32 -6.63
C LEU A 31 -1.85 -3.39 -5.28
N THR A 32 -1.19 -4.51 -4.99
CA THR A 32 -0.40 -4.67 -3.77
C THR A 32 0.71 -3.63 -3.66
N ARG A 33 1.44 -3.38 -4.76
CA ARG A 33 2.49 -2.34 -4.78
C ARG A 33 1.92 -0.95 -4.51
N LEU A 34 0.81 -0.61 -5.15
CA LEU A 34 0.16 0.70 -4.97
C LEU A 34 -0.35 0.90 -3.54
N LEU A 35 -0.92 -0.14 -2.92
CA LEU A 35 -1.37 -0.08 -1.53
C LEU A 35 -0.20 0.12 -0.56
N ASN A 36 0.92 -0.58 -0.77
CA ASN A 36 2.12 -0.39 0.03
C ASN A 36 2.70 1.03 -0.12
N GLN A 37 2.72 1.59 -1.34
CA GLN A 37 3.14 2.98 -1.54
C GLN A 37 2.24 3.96 -0.78
N LYS A 38 0.92 3.78 -0.87
CA LYS A 38 -0.03 4.64 -0.17
C LYS A 38 0.07 4.51 1.35
N LEU A 39 0.35 3.30 1.86
CA LEU A 39 0.58 3.07 3.28
C LEU A 39 1.85 3.81 3.73
N ASN A 40 2.96 3.63 3.03
CA ASN A 40 4.23 4.32 3.32
C ASN A 40 4.08 5.86 3.28
N GLU A 41 3.37 6.40 2.28
CA GLU A 41 3.05 7.83 2.23
C GLU A 41 2.22 8.31 3.43
N THR A 42 1.31 7.46 3.92
CA THR A 42 0.46 7.77 5.07
C THR A 42 1.27 7.69 6.37
N GLU A 43 2.14 6.69 6.51
CA GLU A 43 3.07 6.54 7.64
C GLU A 43 3.99 7.76 7.73
N LYS A 44 4.62 8.17 6.62
CA LYS A 44 5.43 9.40 6.55
C LYS A 44 4.64 10.66 6.97
N LYS A 45 3.35 10.74 6.61
CA LYS A 45 2.47 11.86 7.02
C LYS A 45 2.13 11.84 8.51
N VAL A 46 2.10 10.66 9.13
CA VAL A 46 1.82 10.48 10.57
C VAL A 46 3.10 10.66 11.41
N GLU A 47 4.27 10.20 10.94
CA GLU A 47 5.58 10.46 11.56
C GLU A 47 5.88 11.97 11.64
N MET A 48 5.37 12.71 10.68
CA MET A 48 5.25 14.16 10.73
C MET A 48 4.25 14.68 11.80
N LEU A 49 3.82 13.97 12.85
CA LEU A 49 2.89 14.53 13.86
C LEU A 49 3.35 14.28 15.30
N ILE A 50 4.58 14.69 15.64
CA ILE A 50 5.15 14.56 16.98
C ILE A 50 4.82 15.80 17.81
N LYS A 51 4.20 15.63 18.98
CA LYS A 51 4.06 16.72 19.95
C LYS A 51 5.40 16.99 20.64
N ASP A 52 5.85 18.23 20.60
CA ASP A 52 6.99 18.75 21.37
C ASP A 52 6.65 18.76 22.88
N GLU A 53 7.64 18.84 23.78
CA GLU A 53 7.47 18.75 25.25
C GLU A 53 6.48 19.82 25.82
N ASN A 54 6.20 20.86 25.03
CA ASN A 54 5.24 21.93 25.33
C ASN A 54 3.82 21.72 24.78
N GLY A 55 3.49 20.52 24.25
CA GLY A 55 2.16 20.20 23.74
C GLY A 55 1.85 20.70 22.32
N ASN A 56 2.84 21.28 21.64
CA ASN A 56 2.71 21.78 20.26
C ASN A 56 2.94 20.67 19.24
N ILE A 57 2.07 20.56 18.24
CA ILE A 57 2.21 19.59 17.13
C ILE A 57 3.38 20.06 16.25
N LYS A 58 4.41 19.24 16.11
CA LYS A 58 5.53 19.44 15.18
C LYS A 58 5.66 18.27 14.22
N THR A 59 5.81 18.63 12.95
CA THR A 59 6.00 17.69 11.85
C THR A 59 7.48 17.59 11.51
N VAL A 60 8.14 16.44 11.72
CA VAL A 60 9.51 16.20 11.24
C VAL A 60 9.49 15.35 9.97
N PRO A 61 10.06 15.82 8.86
CA PRO A 61 10.14 15.04 7.64
C PRO A 61 11.04 13.81 7.84
N PHE A 62 10.60 12.66 7.34
CA PHE A 62 11.50 11.56 7.05
C PHE A 62 12.43 12.01 5.91
N ASP A 63 13.72 12.16 6.22
CA ASP A 63 14.73 12.67 5.29
C ASP A 63 15.07 11.59 4.24
N ASP A 64 14.47 11.71 3.06
CA ASP A 64 14.68 10.80 1.94
C ASP A 64 15.99 11.09 1.17
N LYS A 65 16.82 12.09 1.59
CA LYS A 65 18.15 12.37 1.02
C LYS A 65 19.12 13.09 1.99
N LYS A 66 20.14 12.38 2.48
CA LYS A 66 21.51 12.95 2.46
C LYS A 66 22.19 12.40 1.20
N GLU A 67 22.64 13.35 0.37
CA GLU A 67 23.29 13.21 -0.95
C GLU A 67 24.19 11.98 -1.14
#